data_AF-A0A3P7R5M0-F1
#
_entry.id   AF-A0A3P7R5M0-F1
#
_cell.length_a   1.000
_cell.length_b   1.000
_cell.length_c   1.000
_cell.angle_alpha   90.00
_cell.angle_beta   90.00
_cell.angle_gamma   90.00
#
_symmetry.space_group_name_H-M   'P 1'
#
loop_
_entity.id
_entity.type
_entity.pdbx_description
1 polymer ?
#
loop_
_entity_poly.entity_id
_entity_poly.type
_entity_poly.pdbx_seq_one_letter_code
_entity_poly.pdbx_strand_id
1 'polypeptide(L)'
;MPQNWLLLDPTCHHDDEKLFELADKFINAKDDYGYPMMFYLWGHAYEFEANNNWERIEEFAEKISGKEDVWYATNIEICEYTEDFKRLRTNVDFTKVYNPAARTIWFTYRDKPYKIEPGEEMSI
;
A
#
# COMPACT_ATOMS: atom_id res chain seq x y z
N MET A 1 -5.54 -6.02 -1.28
CA MET A 1 -5.76 -5.64 0.13
C MET A 1 -6.37 -6.78 0.93
N PRO A 2 -5.99 -6.97 2.21
CA PRO A 2 -6.53 -8.03 3.06
C PRO A 2 -8.01 -7.77 3.38
N GLN A 3 -8.81 -8.85 3.41
CA GLN A 3 -10.22 -8.80 3.84
C GLN A 3 -10.35 -8.85 5.37
N ASN A 4 -9.38 -9.46 6.05
CA ASN A 4 -9.29 -9.53 7.50
C ASN A 4 -7.86 -9.15 7.93
N TRP A 5 -7.72 -7.97 8.52
CA TRP A 5 -6.43 -7.44 8.98
C TRP A 5 -5.75 -8.30 10.06
N LEU A 6 -6.51 -9.07 10.83
CA LEU A 6 -5.96 -9.98 11.84
C LEU A 6 -5.27 -11.21 11.23
N LEU A 7 -5.52 -11.49 9.95
CA LEU A 7 -4.93 -12.58 9.18
C LEU A 7 -3.98 -12.03 8.11
N LEU A 8 -3.45 -10.82 8.30
CA LEU A 8 -2.50 -10.24 7.36
C LEU A 8 -1.23 -11.09 7.33
N ASP A 9 -0.95 -11.65 6.15
CA ASP A 9 0.26 -12.39 5.86
C ASP A 9 1.31 -11.43 5.28
N PRO A 10 2.55 -11.40 5.81
CA PRO A 10 3.61 -10.61 5.19
C PRO A 10 3.96 -11.11 3.80
N THR A 11 4.44 -10.18 2.98
CA THR A 11 4.99 -10.51 1.67
C THR A 11 6.18 -11.46 1.80
N CYS A 12 7.06 -11.20 2.77
CA CYS A 12 8.16 -12.08 3.16
C CYS A 12 8.75 -11.68 4.51
N HIS A 13 9.60 -12.55 5.05
CA HIS A 13 10.50 -12.22 6.16
C HIS A 13 11.72 -11.45 5.65
N HIS A 14 12.35 -10.60 6.47
CA HIS A 14 13.58 -9.88 6.08
C HIS A 14 14.74 -10.80 5.69
N ASP A 15 14.80 -12.00 6.26
CA ASP A 15 15.82 -13.00 5.92
C ASP A 15 15.39 -13.98 4.81
N ASP A 16 14.25 -13.74 4.16
CA ASP A 16 13.80 -14.57 3.04
C ASP A 16 14.74 -14.40 1.84
N GLU A 17 15.23 -15.50 1.27
CA GLU A 17 16.12 -15.51 0.11
C GLU A 17 15.54 -14.73 -1.09
N LYS A 18 14.22 -14.66 -1.22
CA LYS A 18 13.51 -13.96 -2.30
C LYS A 18 13.21 -12.49 -2.02
N LEU A 19 13.65 -11.94 -0.88
CA LEU A 19 13.36 -10.54 -0.50
C LEU A 19 13.58 -9.55 -1.66
N PHE A 20 14.77 -9.59 -2.27
CA PHE A 20 15.13 -8.64 -3.33
C PHE A 20 14.39 -8.93 -4.65
N GLU A 21 14.13 -10.20 -4.98
CA GLU A 21 13.31 -10.56 -6.14
C GLU A 21 11.88 -10.03 -6.00
N LEU A 22 11.28 -10.18 -4.81
CA LEU A 22 9.95 -9.69 -4.51
C LEU A 22 9.91 -8.15 -4.51
N ALA A 23 10.95 -7.50 -3.97
CA ALA A 23 11.07 -6.04 -4.00
C ALA A 23 11.17 -5.52 -5.44
N ASP A 24 12.01 -6.13 -6.28
CA ASP A 24 12.12 -5.76 -7.70
C ASP A 24 10.80 -6.00 -8.44
N LYS A 25 10.08 -7.09 -8.14
CA LYS A 25 8.73 -7.32 -8.70
C LYS A 25 7.75 -6.23 -8.31
N PHE A 26 7.77 -5.78 -7.05
CA PHE A 26 6.88 -4.72 -6.57
C PHE A 26 7.21 -3.36 -7.20
N ILE A 27 8.49 -2.97 -7.24
CA ILE A 27 8.94 -1.69 -7.80
C ILE A 27 8.70 -1.61 -9.31
N ASN A 28 8.87 -2.72 -10.03
CA ASN A 28 8.69 -2.76 -11.49
C ASN A 28 7.27 -3.17 -11.91
N ALA A 29 6.36 -3.40 -10.96
CA ALA A 29 4.99 -3.72 -11.28
C ALA A 29 4.35 -2.49 -11.95
N LYS A 30 3.91 -2.69 -13.18
CA LYS A 30 3.10 -1.69 -13.87
C LYS A 30 1.71 -1.67 -13.27
N ASP A 31 1.02 -0.55 -13.40
CA ASP A 31 -0.38 -0.35 -13.02
C ASP A 31 -1.38 -1.23 -13.83
N ASP A 32 -0.87 -2.21 -14.57
CA ASP A 32 -1.59 -3.14 -15.44
C ASP A 32 -2.61 -4.02 -14.70
N TYR A 33 -2.52 -4.11 -13.36
CA TYR A 33 -3.35 -5.00 -12.56
C TYR A 33 -4.69 -4.39 -12.14
N GLY A 34 -4.86 -3.06 -12.20
CA GLY A 34 -6.11 -2.40 -11.79
C GLY A 34 -6.48 -2.58 -10.30
N TYR A 35 -5.53 -3.05 -9.47
CA TYR A 35 -5.73 -3.29 -8.03
C TYR A 35 -4.54 -2.74 -7.23
N PRO A 36 -4.79 -2.22 -6.01
CA PRO A 36 -3.72 -1.77 -5.13
C PRO A 36 -2.81 -2.92 -4.70
N MET A 37 -1.50 -2.70 -4.79
CA MET A 37 -0.46 -3.60 -4.30
C MET A 37 0.05 -3.16 -2.93
N MET A 38 0.52 -4.11 -2.12
CA MET A 38 1.10 -3.85 -0.81
C MET A 38 2.30 -4.77 -0.61
N PHE A 39 3.44 -4.19 -0.24
CA PHE A 39 4.63 -4.91 0.18
C PHE A 39 4.75 -4.82 1.71
N TYR A 40 4.57 -5.93 2.41
CA TYR A 40 4.63 -5.98 3.87
C TYR A 40 5.82 -6.84 4.31
N LEU A 41 6.89 -6.19 4.77
CA LEU A 41 8.10 -6.86 5.27
C LEU A 41 7.96 -7.13 6.76
N TRP A 42 8.22 -8.38 7.19
CA TRP A 42 8.16 -8.77 8.60
C TRP A 42 9.52 -9.25 9.11
N GLY A 43 9.77 -9.06 10.41
CA GLY A 43 11.03 -9.41 11.04
C GLY A 43 11.19 -8.90 12.45
N HIS A 44 12.18 -9.43 13.17
CA HIS A 44 12.59 -8.91 14.46
C HIS A 44 13.98 -8.28 14.37
N ALA A 45 14.16 -7.12 14.98
CA ALA A 45 15.44 -6.41 14.94
C ALA A 45 16.61 -7.19 15.57
N TYR A 46 16.36 -8.09 16.52
CA TYR A 46 17.42 -8.90 17.12
C TYR A 46 18.00 -9.94 16.15
N GLU A 47 17.25 -10.33 15.12
CA GLU A 47 17.68 -11.33 14.13
C GLU A 47 18.82 -10.77 13.27
N PHE A 48 18.89 -9.45 13.08
CA PHE A 48 19.95 -8.81 12.31
C PHE A 48 21.34 -9.05 12.91
N GLU A 49 21.44 -8.88 14.22
CA GLU A 49 22.67 -9.15 14.97
C GLU A 49 22.93 -10.66 15.05
N ALA A 50 21.90 -11.46 15.35
CA ALA A 50 22.03 -12.90 15.52
C ALA A 50 22.49 -13.62 14.24
N ASN A 51 22.02 -13.16 13.08
CA ASN A 51 22.35 -13.71 11.77
C ASN A 51 23.52 -12.98 11.10
N ASN A 52 24.05 -11.92 11.73
CA ASN A 52 25.10 -11.06 11.17
C ASN A 52 24.75 -10.59 9.74
N ASN A 53 23.55 -10.03 9.57
CA ASN A 53 22.99 -9.64 8.27
C ASN A 53 22.34 -8.23 8.27
N TRP A 54 22.84 -7.30 9.09
CA TRP A 54 22.37 -5.91 9.14
C TRP A 54 22.36 -5.22 7.77
N GLU A 55 23.37 -5.51 6.94
CA GLU A 55 23.48 -5.00 5.58
C GLU A 55 22.26 -5.32 4.73
N ARG A 56 21.56 -6.43 5.01
CA ARG A 56 20.40 -6.88 4.24
C ARG A 56 19.23 -5.91 4.33
N ILE A 57 18.92 -5.41 5.52
CA ILE A 57 17.84 -4.43 5.71
C ILE A 57 18.24 -3.04 5.21
N GLU A 58 19.52 -2.68 5.29
CA GLU A 58 20.06 -1.44 4.72
C GLU A 58 19.94 -1.43 3.19
N GLU A 59 20.38 -2.51 2.53
CA GLU A 59 20.25 -2.68 1.07
C GLU A 59 18.78 -2.70 0.63
N PHE A 60 17.90 -3.34 1.40
CA PHE A 60 16.47 -3.33 1.12
C PHE A 60 15.89 -1.91 1.21
N ALA A 61 16.23 -1.18 2.27
CA ALA A 61 15.78 0.20 2.48
C ALA A 61 16.28 1.12 1.35
N GLU A 62 17.54 1.01 0.95
CA GLU A 62 18.09 1.75 -0.19
C GLU A 62 17.31 1.46 -1.48
N LYS A 63 17.09 0.17 -1.79
CA LYS A 63 16.37 -0.26 -3.01
C LYS A 63 14.94 0.28 -3.07
N ILE A 64 14.20 0.19 -1.96
CA ILE A 64 12.78 0.54 -1.93
C ILE A 64 12.55 2.03 -1.76
N SER A 65 13.51 2.79 -1.22
CA SER A 65 13.34 4.22 -0.93
C SER A 65 13.19 5.10 -2.18
N GLY A 66 12.59 6.28 -1.99
CA GLY A 66 12.58 7.34 -3.00
C GLY A 66 11.67 7.11 -4.21
N LYS A 67 10.83 6.07 -4.20
CA LYS A 67 9.82 5.86 -5.24
C LYS A 67 8.65 6.83 -5.06
N GLU A 68 8.36 7.63 -6.08
CA GLU A 68 7.29 8.65 -6.07
C GLU A 68 5.87 8.03 -6.15
N ASP A 69 5.78 6.81 -6.67
CA ASP A 69 4.57 6.02 -6.86
C ASP A 69 4.34 4.98 -5.74
N VAL A 70 5.18 4.96 -4.70
CA VAL A 70 5.03 4.10 -3.53
C VAL A 70 4.67 4.92 -2.31
N TRP A 71 3.61 4.52 -1.63
CA TRP A 71 3.25 5.08 -0.33
C TRP A 71 3.91 4.28 0.80
N TYR A 72 4.82 4.92 1.54
CA TYR A 72 5.41 4.38 2.76
C TYR A 72 4.50 4.73 3.93
N ALA A 73 3.99 3.70 4.59
CA ALA A 73 2.96 3.85 5.61
C ALA A 73 3.14 2.84 6.74
N THR A 74 2.67 3.23 7.92
CA THR A 74 2.47 2.33 9.05
C THR A 74 1.24 1.45 8.84
N ASN A 75 1.17 0.34 9.58
CA ASN A 75 0.02 -0.57 9.51
C ASN A 75 -1.31 0.15 9.75
N ILE A 76 -1.39 1.05 10.74
CA ILE A 76 -2.64 1.72 11.07
C ILE A 76 -3.08 2.68 9.97
N GLU A 77 -2.14 3.36 9.31
CA GLU A 77 -2.46 4.25 8.19
C GLU A 77 -3.08 3.49 7.03
N ILE A 78 -2.56 2.30 6.69
CA ILE A 78 -3.11 1.46 5.62
C ILE A 78 -4.51 0.95 5.99
N CYS A 79 -4.69 0.50 7.23
CA CYS A 79 -5.99 0.07 7.76
C CYS A 79 -7.03 1.19 7.67
N GLU A 80 -6.72 2.36 8.21
CA GLU A 80 -7.60 3.53 8.21
C GLU A 80 -7.92 3.99 6.80
N TYR A 81 -6.92 4.06 5.91
CA TYR A 81 -7.12 4.45 4.51
C TYR A 81 -8.09 3.49 3.81
N THR A 82 -7.96 2.19 4.05
CA THR A 82 -8.83 1.18 3.46
C THR A 82 -10.28 1.32 3.96
N GLU A 83 -10.46 1.62 5.26
CA GLU A 83 -11.79 1.87 5.83
C GLU A 83 -12.39 3.19 5.33
N ASP A 84 -11.60 4.26 5.23
CA ASP A 84 -12.04 5.54 4.67
C ASP A 84 -12.43 5.40 3.18
N PHE A 85 -11.67 4.63 2.39
CA PHE A 85 -12.01 4.30 1.00
C PHE A 85 -13.36 3.57 0.90
N LYS A 86 -13.60 2.57 1.75
CA LYS A 86 -14.89 1.84 1.79
C LYS A 86 -16.07 2.74 2.18
N ARG A 87 -15.82 3.86 2.84
CA ARG A 87 -16.85 4.83 3.25
C ARG A 87 -17.23 5.82 2.15
N LEU A 88 -16.50 5.88 1.04
CA LEU A 88 -16.89 6.67 -0.13
C LEU A 88 -18.32 6.34 -0.53
N ARG A 89 -19.11 7.38 -0.83
CA ARG A 89 -20.51 7.23 -1.23
C ARG A 89 -20.65 7.59 -2.69
N THR A 90 -21.24 6.70 -3.48
CA THR A 90 -21.53 6.96 -4.88
C THR A 90 -23.03 7.08 -5.12
N ASN A 91 -23.40 7.74 -6.21
CA ASN A 91 -24.74 7.57 -6.77
C ASN A 91 -24.91 6.20 -7.44
N VAL A 92 -26.16 5.85 -7.79
CA VAL A 92 -26.54 4.54 -8.32
C VAL A 92 -25.85 4.24 -9.65
N ASP A 93 -25.63 5.25 -10.47
CA ASP A 93 -25.01 5.17 -11.80
C ASP A 93 -23.48 5.36 -11.78
N PHE A 94 -22.86 5.53 -10.61
CA PHE A 94 -21.41 5.68 -10.43
C PHE A 94 -20.79 6.80 -11.28
N THR A 95 -21.47 7.95 -11.34
CA THR A 95 -21.02 9.17 -12.00
C THR A 95 -20.65 10.28 -11.02
N LYS A 96 -20.95 10.08 -9.74
CA LYS A 96 -20.60 10.98 -8.64
C LYS A 96 -20.08 10.19 -7.45
N VAL A 97 -19.17 10.81 -6.72
CA VAL A 97 -18.62 10.30 -5.48
C VAL A 97 -18.54 11.41 -4.44
N TYR A 98 -18.81 11.07 -3.19
CA TYR A 98 -18.67 11.93 -2.02
C TYR A 98 -17.74 11.28 -1.00
N ASN A 99 -16.82 12.08 -0.46
CA ASN A 99 -15.88 11.66 0.58
C ASN A 99 -16.34 12.13 1.97
N PRO A 100 -16.93 11.24 2.81
CA PRO A 100 -17.31 11.59 4.18
C PRO A 100 -16.15 11.52 5.18
N ALA A 101 -14.95 11.08 4.76
CA ALA A 101 -13.80 10.94 5.64
C ALA A 101 -13.06 12.28 5.82
N ALA A 102 -12.22 12.35 6.85
CA ALA A 102 -11.34 13.49 7.13
C ALA A 102 -9.99 13.40 6.38
N ARG A 103 -9.84 12.45 5.46
CA ARG A 103 -8.63 12.15 4.69
C ARG A 103 -8.90 12.33 3.20
N THR A 104 -7.92 12.85 2.47
CA THR A 104 -7.90 12.81 1.01
C THR A 104 -7.82 11.35 0.52
N ILE A 105 -8.67 10.96 -0.42
CA ILE A 105 -8.70 9.59 -0.95
C ILE A 105 -8.33 9.61 -2.43
N TRP A 106 -7.40 8.73 -2.80
CA TRP A 106 -7.04 8.39 -4.17
C TRP A 106 -7.68 7.07 -4.58
N PHE A 107 -8.22 7.04 -5.80
CA PHE A 107 -8.79 5.82 -6.37
C PHE A 107 -8.77 5.87 -7.90
N THR A 108 -8.92 4.70 -8.52
CA THR A 108 -8.98 4.58 -9.98
C THR A 108 -10.40 4.20 -10.41
N TYR A 109 -10.93 4.91 -11.42
CA TYR A 109 -12.19 4.56 -12.06
C TYR A 109 -12.04 4.67 -13.57
N ARG A 110 -12.33 3.57 -14.30
CA ARG A 110 -12.12 3.46 -15.76
C ARG A 110 -10.70 3.89 -16.18
N ASP A 111 -9.70 3.34 -15.51
CA ASP A 111 -8.26 3.55 -15.75
C ASP A 111 -7.80 5.01 -15.58
N LYS A 112 -8.60 5.84 -14.90
CA LYS A 112 -8.23 7.21 -14.56
C LYS A 112 -8.08 7.36 -13.05
N PRO A 113 -6.95 7.93 -12.57
CA PRO A 113 -6.79 8.26 -11.17
C PRO A 113 -7.63 9.49 -10.82
N TYR A 114 -8.30 9.41 -9.68
CA TYR A 114 -9.07 10.48 -9.06
C TYR A 114 -8.54 10.72 -7.66
N LYS A 115 -8.62 11.98 -7.24
CA LYS A 115 -8.30 12.45 -5.90
C LYS A 115 -9.52 13.22 -5.41
N ILE A 116 -10.03 12.87 -4.23
CA ILE A 116 -11.17 13.54 -3.62
C ILE A 116 -10.80 14.01 -2.21
N GLU A 117 -10.95 15.31 -1.95
CA GLU A 117 -10.62 15.94 -0.68
C GLU A 117 -11.64 15.60 0.41
N PRO A 118 -11.30 15.77 1.70
CA PRO A 118 -12.25 15.59 2.79
C PRO A 118 -13.52 16.42 2.61
N GLY A 119 -14.69 15.77 2.68
CA GLY A 119 -15.99 16.43 2.56
C GLY A 119 -16.37 16.87 1.13
N GLU A 120 -15.58 16.54 0.12
CA GLU A 120 -15.85 16.89 -1.27
C GLU A 120 -16.87 15.93 -1.92
N GLU A 121 -17.71 16.46 -2.82
CA GLU A 121 -18.46 15.70 -3.83
C GLU A 121 -17.93 16.06 -5.22
N MET A 122 -17.62 15.07 -6.04
CA MET A 122 -17.14 15.28 -7.41
C MET A 122 -17.83 14.35 -8.42
N SER A 123 -17.83 14.74 -9.70
CA SER A 123 -18.28 13.90 -10.81
C SER A 123 -17.09 13.15 -11.43
N ILE A 124 -17.28 11.87 -11.78
CA ILE A 124 -16.22 10.95 -12.22
C ILE A 124 -16.60 10.15 -13.46
#